data_AF-A0AB72ZN96-F1
#
_entry.id   AF-A0AB72ZN96-F1
#
_cell.length_a   1.000
_cell.length_b   1.000
_cell.length_c   1.000
_cell.angle_alpha   90.00
_cell.angle_beta   90.00
_cell.angle_gamma   90.00
#
_symmetry.space_group_name_H-M   'P 1'
#
loop_
_entity.id
_entity.type
_entity.pdbx_description
1 polymer ?
#
loop_
_entity_poly.entity_id
_entity_poly.type
_entity_poly.pdbx_seq_one_letter_code
_entity_poly.pdbx_strand_id
1 'polypeptide(L)'
;MNKHLVACAASLLLVAGSASAVSFNAETGRHYTNLGFGLGTNTGGLAISGNWARSDHDGDVLGLGLGFNLPVGPMTATVGAKGIYMSPEDGSSGGAVAIGGGLSYPINKSFS
;
A
#
# COMPACT_ATOMS: atom_id res chain seq x y z
N MET A 1 -20.83 3.07 -22.50
CA MET A 1 -20.09 2.82 -21.25
C MET A 1 -20.90 1.86 -20.38
N ASN A 2 -20.29 0.72 -20.01
CA ASN A 2 -21.00 -0.42 -19.44
C ASN A 2 -21.55 -0.10 -18.05
N LYS A 3 -22.87 0.05 -17.91
CA LYS A 3 -23.59 0.27 -16.63
C LYS A 3 -23.16 -0.67 -15.50
N HIS A 4 -22.73 -1.89 -15.86
CA HIS A 4 -22.20 -2.90 -14.95
C HIS A 4 -20.84 -2.54 -14.36
N LEU A 5 -19.96 -1.89 -15.13
CA LEU A 5 -18.66 -1.42 -14.63
C LEU A 5 -18.84 -0.31 -13.57
N VAL A 6 -19.82 0.57 -13.78
CA VAL A 6 -20.15 1.62 -12.80
C VAL A 6 -20.76 1.02 -11.54
N ALA A 7 -21.67 0.04 -11.68
CA ALA A 7 -22.24 -0.67 -10.54
C ALA A 7 -21.17 -1.45 -9.75
N CYS A 8 -20.25 -2.13 -10.44
CA CYS A 8 -19.11 -2.78 -9.81
C CYS A 8 -18.21 -1.76 -9.09
N ALA A 9 -17.82 -0.66 -9.75
CA ALA A 9 -17.02 0.39 -9.13
C ALA A 9 -17.71 1.00 -7.89
N ALA A 10 -19.02 1.24 -7.95
CA ALA A 10 -19.79 1.74 -6.82
C ALA A 10 -19.86 0.74 -5.66
N SER A 11 -20.07 -0.55 -5.95
CA SER A 11 -20.06 -1.59 -4.91
C SER A 11 -18.69 -1.74 -4.23
N LEU A 12 -17.62 -1.56 -5.01
CA LEU A 12 -16.24 -1.58 -4.52
C LEU A 12 -15.92 -0.38 -3.63
N LEU A 13 -16.42 0.80 -3.99
CA LEU A 13 -16.36 2.00 -3.14
C LEU A 13 -17.18 1.84 -1.85
N LEU A 14 -18.32 1.14 -1.90
CA LEU A 14 -19.15 0.90 -0.72
C LEU A 14 -18.47 -0.06 0.28
N VAL A 15 -17.80 -1.10 -0.22
CA VAL A 15 -16.98 -2.02 0.60
C VAL A 15 -15.83 -1.26 1.29
N ALA A 16 -15.26 -0.25 0.63
CA ALA A 16 -14.17 0.56 1.17
C ALA A 16 -14.49 1.29 2.48
N GLY A 17 -15.76 1.59 2.76
CA GLY A 17 -16.18 2.36 3.93
C GLY A 17 -16.22 1.59 5.25
N SER A 18 -16.11 0.26 5.24
CA SER A 18 -16.59 -0.54 6.38
C SER A 18 -15.53 -0.98 7.40
N ALA A 19 -14.22 -0.93 7.10
CA ALA A 19 -13.17 -1.12 8.10
C ALA A 19 -11.85 -0.52 7.63
N SER A 20 -11.55 0.73 7.99
CA SER A 20 -10.23 1.32 7.71
C SER A 20 -9.20 0.80 8.71
N ALA A 21 -8.50 -0.28 8.38
CA ALA A 21 -7.43 -0.80 9.21
C ALA A 21 -6.23 0.15 9.11
N VAL A 22 -5.80 0.68 10.26
CA VAL A 22 -4.55 1.44 10.35
C VAL A 22 -3.43 0.48 10.70
N SER A 23 -2.39 0.48 9.89
CA SER A 23 -1.17 -0.30 10.03
C SER A 23 -0.01 0.65 10.21
N PHE A 24 0.85 0.35 11.17
CA PHE A 24 2.13 1.03 11.34
C PHE A 24 3.21 -0.03 11.30
N ASN A 25 4.25 0.21 10.52
CA ASN A 25 5.39 -0.67 10.38
C ASN A 25 6.65 0.13 10.68
N ALA A 26 7.43 -0.32 11.66
CA ALA A 26 8.75 0.23 11.92
C ALA A 26 9.75 -0.91 11.71
N GLU A 27 10.63 -0.74 10.73
CA GLU A 27 11.69 -1.69 10.40
C GLU A 27 13.03 -0.99 10.58
N THR A 28 13.85 -1.49 11.49
CA THR A 28 15.22 -1.03 11.71
C THR A 28 16.16 -2.14 11.25
N GLY A 29 16.87 -1.89 10.14
CA GLY A 29 17.97 -2.72 9.64
C GLY A 29 19.32 -2.17 10.09
N ARG A 30 20.40 -2.95 9.93
CA ARG A 30 21.76 -2.55 10.35
C ARG A 30 22.28 -1.24 9.74
N HIS A 31 21.67 -0.77 8.65
CA HIS A 31 22.09 0.44 7.92
C HIS A 31 20.92 1.33 7.47
N TYR A 32 19.68 1.03 7.88
CA TYR A 32 18.51 1.80 7.45
C TYR A 32 17.40 1.73 8.49
N THR A 33 16.66 2.82 8.65
CA THR A 33 15.43 2.88 9.45
C THR A 33 14.27 3.20 8.53
N ASN A 34 13.29 2.30 8.41
CA ASN A 34 12.08 2.45 7.61
C ASN A 34 10.85 2.51 8.50
N LEU A 35 10.19 3.67 8.52
CA LEU A 35 8.92 3.91 9.19
C LEU A 35 7.83 4.01 8.13
N GLY A 36 6.85 3.12 8.16
CA GLY A 36 5.67 3.18 7.31
C GLY A 36 4.38 3.21 8.09
N PHE A 37 3.38 3.78 7.45
CA PHE A 37 1.99 3.78 7.88
C PHE A 37 1.12 3.38 6.70
N GLY A 38 0.00 2.72 6.96
CA GLY A 38 -0.95 2.30 5.96
C GLY A 38 -2.37 2.36 6.49
N LEU A 39 -3.28 2.99 5.77
CA LEU A 39 -4.70 3.10 6.04
C LEU A 39 -5.45 2.24 5.02
N GLY A 40 -6.28 1.31 5.46
CA GLY A 40 -7.11 0.48 4.58
C GLY A 40 -6.32 -0.53 3.74
N THR A 41 -5.03 -0.75 4.02
CA THR A 41 -4.16 -1.69 3.28
C THR A 41 -4.56 -3.14 3.45
N ASN A 42 -5.20 -3.50 4.55
CA ASN A 42 -5.60 -4.88 4.87
C ASN A 42 -7.11 -5.14 4.70
N THR A 43 -7.84 -4.14 4.21
CA THR A 43 -9.29 -4.21 4.04
C THR A 43 -9.67 -3.99 2.59
N GLY A 44 -10.81 -4.54 2.16
CA GLY A 44 -11.36 -4.23 0.85
C GLY A 44 -11.64 -2.73 0.72
N GLY A 45 -11.14 -2.08 -0.33
CA GLY A 45 -11.33 -0.66 -0.60
C GLY A 45 -10.08 0.12 -0.96
N LEU A 46 -10.17 1.44 -0.84
CA LEU A 46 -9.04 2.35 -0.98
C LEU A 46 -8.03 2.14 0.15
N ALA A 47 -6.78 1.95 -0.23
CA ALA A 47 -5.63 1.87 0.64
C ALA A 47 -4.73 3.08 0.40
N ILE A 48 -4.27 3.70 1.48
CA ILE A 48 -3.26 4.77 1.43
C ILE A 48 -2.09 4.28 2.27
N SER A 49 -0.87 4.39 1.77
CA SER A 49 0.33 4.03 2.48
C SER A 49 1.37 5.13 2.36
N GLY A 50 2.11 5.37 3.41
CA GLY A 50 3.32 6.18 3.36
C GLY A 50 4.45 5.42 4.00
N ASN A 51 5.67 5.61 3.50
CA ASN A 51 6.87 5.14 4.15
C ASN A 51 7.93 6.22 4.12
N TRP A 52 8.76 6.25 5.14
CA TRP A 52 9.91 7.09 5.25
C TRP A 52 11.06 6.21 5.69
N ALA A 53 12.03 6.02 4.79
CA ALA A 53 13.24 5.27 5.06
C ALA A 53 14.44 6.22 5.05
N ARG A 54 15.23 6.21 6.12
CA ARG A 54 16.47 6.97 6.25
C ARG A 54 17.63 5.99 6.33
N SER A 55 18.61 6.14 5.44
CA SER A 55 19.87 5.38 5.45
C SER A 55 21.02 6.31 5.86
N ASP A 56 21.91 5.83 6.74
CA ASP A 56 23.05 6.58 7.29
C ASP A 56 24.13 7.00 6.27
N HIS A 57 24.03 6.56 5.00
CA HIS A 57 25.08 6.79 3.97
C HIS A 57 24.55 7.38 2.65
N ASP A 58 23.24 7.38 2.36
CA ASP A 58 22.71 7.62 1.00
C ASP A 58 21.41 8.48 0.94
N GLY A 59 21.05 9.15 2.04
CA GLY A 59 19.96 10.14 2.05
C GLY A 59 18.58 9.63 2.47
N ASP A 60 17.61 10.54 2.43
CA ASP A 60 16.22 10.33 2.86
C ASP A 60 15.36 9.81 1.70
N VAL A 61 14.64 8.71 1.94
CA VAL A 61 13.68 8.10 1.01
C VAL A 61 12.28 8.28 1.57
N LEU A 62 11.40 8.93 0.81
CA LEU A 62 10.00 9.11 1.17
C LEU A 62 9.11 8.45 0.12
N GLY A 63 8.37 7.42 0.54
CA GLY A 63 7.39 6.73 -0.27
C GLY A 63 5.96 7.13 0.07
N LEU A 64 5.14 7.36 -0.95
CA LEU A 64 3.69 7.51 -0.84
C LEU A 64 3.03 6.57 -1.83
N GLY A 65 2.12 5.74 -1.34
CA GLY A 65 1.41 4.75 -2.14
C GLY A 65 -0.10 4.82 -1.96
N LEU A 66 -0.80 4.57 -3.05
CA LEU A 66 -2.24 4.46 -3.15
C LEU A 66 -2.57 3.09 -3.72
N GLY A 67 -3.49 2.39 -3.10
CA GLY A 67 -3.91 1.05 -3.51
C GLY A 67 -5.42 0.90 -3.48
N PHE A 68 -5.89 -0.15 -4.11
CA PHE A 68 -7.28 -0.56 -4.13
C PHE A 68 -7.35 -2.07 -3.93
N ASN A 69 -7.96 -2.47 -2.83
CA ASN A 69 -8.16 -3.85 -2.43
C ASN A 69 -9.55 -4.31 -2.85
N LEU A 70 -9.63 -5.30 -3.71
CA LEU A 70 -10.85 -6.01 -4.07
C LEU A 70 -10.91 -7.34 -3.31
N PRO A 71 -11.85 -7.54 -2.38
CA PRO A 71 -12.15 -8.87 -1.88
C PRO A 71 -12.83 -9.67 -3.01
N VAL A 72 -12.12 -10.67 -3.53
CA VAL A 72 -12.58 -11.59 -4.58
C VAL A 72 -12.75 -12.98 -3.97
N GLY A 73 -13.90 -13.18 -3.32
CA GLY A 73 -14.21 -14.43 -2.63
C GLY A 73 -13.33 -14.63 -1.39
N PRO A 74 -12.59 -15.75 -1.26
CA PRO A 74 -11.69 -15.98 -0.13
C PRO A 74 -10.32 -15.32 -0.31
N MET A 75 -10.06 -14.64 -1.43
CA MET A 75 -8.81 -13.95 -1.74
C MET A 75 -9.02 -12.44 -1.77
N THR A 76 -8.00 -11.66 -1.43
CA THR A 76 -7.97 -10.21 -1.62
C THR A 76 -7.01 -9.89 -2.75
N ALA A 77 -7.53 -9.33 -3.84
CA ALA A 77 -6.71 -8.78 -4.91
C ALA A 77 -6.42 -7.30 -4.60
N THR A 78 -5.16 -6.89 -4.65
CA THR A 78 -4.74 -5.51 -4.45
C THR A 78 -4.19 -4.99 -5.77
N VAL A 79 -4.53 -3.76 -6.14
CA VAL A 79 -3.88 -3.03 -7.24
C VAL A 79 -3.52 -1.64 -6.77
N GLY A 80 -2.31 -1.17 -7.01
CA GLY A 80 -1.88 0.12 -6.51
C GLY A 80 -0.64 0.68 -7.20
N ALA A 81 -0.33 1.91 -6.83
CA ALA A 81 0.85 2.63 -7.25
C ALA A 81 1.53 3.21 -6.01
N LYS A 82 2.86 3.17 -5.97
CA LYS A 82 3.71 3.77 -4.95
C LYS A 82 4.75 4.64 -5.64
N GLY A 83 4.70 5.94 -5.39
CA GLY A 83 5.80 6.85 -5.68
C GLY A 83 6.82 6.80 -4.54
N ILE A 84 8.09 6.73 -4.87
CA ILE A 84 9.21 6.79 -3.93
C ILE A 84 10.09 7.94 -4.41
N TYR A 85 10.28 8.92 -3.55
CA TYR A 85 11.16 10.05 -3.80
C TYR A 85 12.43 9.87 -2.98
N MET A 86 13.59 9.92 -3.63
CA MET A 86 14.89 9.76 -3.00
C MET A 86 15.71 11.04 -3.17
N SER A 87 16.10 11.63 -2.04
CA SER A 87 16.99 12.79 -1.97
C SER A 87 18.35 12.37 -1.42
N PRO A 88 19.33 12.01 -2.28
CA PRO A 88 20.70 11.79 -1.84
C PRO A 88 21.41 13.11 -1.52
N GLU A 89 22.35 13.09 -0.57
CA GLU A 89 23.18 14.25 -0.18
C GLU A 89 24.25 14.62 -1.23
N ASP A 90 24.69 13.66 -2.03
CA ASP A 90 25.62 13.83 -3.15
C ASP A 90 25.08 13.10 -4.39
N GLY A 91 24.66 13.85 -5.43
CA GLY A 91 24.14 13.29 -6.68
C GLY A 91 22.67 13.64 -6.98
N SER A 92 22.24 13.37 -8.21
CA SER A 92 20.95 13.81 -8.75
C SER A 92 19.76 13.16 -8.03
N SER A 93 18.86 13.98 -7.48
CA SER A 93 17.62 13.53 -6.83
C SER A 93 16.75 12.72 -7.80
N GLY A 94 16.39 11.50 -7.41
CA GLY A 94 15.72 10.54 -8.26
C GLY A 94 14.38 10.09 -7.69
N GLY A 95 13.33 10.15 -8.50
CA GLY A 95 12.03 9.59 -8.17
C GLY A 95 11.83 8.24 -8.85
N ALA A 96 11.39 7.23 -8.10
CA ALA A 96 10.93 5.96 -8.63
C ALA A 96 9.41 5.86 -8.46
N VAL A 97 8.69 5.42 -9.49
CA VAL A 97 7.27 5.09 -9.38
C VAL A 97 7.11 3.60 -9.65
N ALA A 98 6.57 2.89 -8.67
CA ALA A 98 6.23 1.48 -8.77
C ALA A 98 4.71 1.36 -8.91
N ILE A 99 4.25 0.62 -9.93
CA ILE A 99 2.87 0.16 -10.02
C ILE A 99 2.87 -1.34 -9.80
N GLY A 100 1.91 -1.84 -9.03
CA GLY A 100 1.91 -3.24 -8.63
C GLY A 100 0.51 -3.75 -8.35
N GLY A 101 0.36 -5.06 -8.50
CA GLY A 101 -0.81 -5.79 -8.05
C GLY A 101 -0.37 -6.96 -7.17
N GLY A 102 -1.16 -7.28 -6.15
CA GLY A 102 -0.94 -8.39 -5.24
C GLY A 102 -2.19 -9.25 -5.11
N LEU A 103 -2.01 -10.50 -4.75
CA LEU A 103 -3.09 -11.41 -4.36
C LEU A 103 -2.73 -11.94 -2.98
N SER A 104 -3.58 -11.68 -1.99
CA SER A 104 -3.43 -12.17 -0.63
C SER A 104 -4.51 -13.21 -0.35
N TYR A 105 -4.09 -14.40 0.09
CA TYR A 105 -4.99 -15.46 0.50
C TYR A 105 -4.87 -15.68 2.01
N PRO A 106 -5.88 -15.31 2.82
CA PRO A 106 -5.90 -15.61 4.24
C PRO A 106 -6.00 -17.14 4.44
N ILE A 107 -4.89 -17.77 4.79
CA ILE A 107 -4.80 -19.22 5.09
C ILE A 107 -5.45 -19.54 6.45
N ASN A 108 -5.70 -18.53 7.28
CA ASN A 108 -6.25 -18.70 8.63
C ASN A 108 -7.78 -18.71 8.66
N LYS A 109 -8.34 -19.92 8.61
CA LYS A 109 -9.71 -20.23 9.10
C LYS A 109 -9.71 -21.20 10.29
N SER A 110 -8.55 -21.48 10.89
CA SER A 110 -8.45 -22.50 11.94
C SER A 110 -7.47 -22.11 13.03
N PHE A 111 -7.88 -21.24 13.93
CA PHE A 111 -7.68 -21.47 15.36
C PHE A 111 -8.95 -21.00 16.06
N SER A 112 -9.74 -22.01 16.48
CA SER A 112 -10.90 -21.88 17.34
C SER A 112 -10.49 -21.57 18.77
#